data_AF-A0A1G8R600-F1
#
_entry.id   AF-A0A1G8R600-F1
#
_cell.length_a   1.000
_cell.length_b   1.000
_cell.length_c   1.000
_cell.angle_alpha   90.00
_cell.angle_beta   90.00
_cell.angle_gamma   90.00
#
_symmetry.space_group_name_H-M   'P 1'
#
loop_
_entity.id
_entity.type
_entity.pdbx_description
1 polymer ?
#
loop_
_entity_poly.entity_id
_entity_poly.type
_entity_poly.pdbx_seq_one_letter_code
_entity_poly.pdbx_strand_id
1 'polypeptide(L)'
;MENEEKVIHHFTDFREFETEGLKNKGIDFPELEQVLSDYILSQDRDTLIFKECIVQMKQRSDGEIRTVKIVYQDDDMNSDIRLWGARNDQNGEVLNMNVDAVNLVTEEVVYERSLI
;
A
#
# COMPACT_ATOMS: atom_id res chain seq x y z
N MET A 1 9.55 -1.81 -26.03
CA MET A 1 9.55 -0.71 -25.06
C MET A 1 9.27 -1.35 -23.73
N GLU A 2 10.30 -1.41 -22.89
CA GLU A 2 10.28 -2.21 -21.67
C GLU A 2 9.28 -1.60 -20.69
N ASN A 3 8.31 -2.41 -20.28
CA ASN A 3 7.43 -2.15 -19.13
C ASN A 3 8.26 -2.23 -17.84
N GLU A 4 9.29 -1.41 -17.73
CA GLU A 4 10.18 -1.41 -16.58
C GLU A 4 9.45 -0.81 -15.38
N GLU A 5 9.27 -1.66 -14.38
CA GLU A 5 8.79 -1.27 -13.07
C GLU A 5 9.99 -0.84 -12.23
N LYS A 6 9.97 0.40 -11.76
CA LYS A 6 11.03 0.98 -10.95
C LYS A 6 10.53 1.17 -9.52
N VAL A 7 11.23 0.57 -8.55
CA VAL A 7 11.01 0.88 -7.12
C VAL A 7 11.51 2.30 -6.86
N ILE A 8 10.61 3.16 -6.38
CA ILE A 8 10.91 4.54 -6.01
C ILE A 8 11.25 4.62 -4.53
N HIS A 9 10.45 3.96 -3.69
CA HIS A 9 10.68 3.85 -2.26
C HIS A 9 10.35 2.43 -1.78
N HIS A 10 11.11 1.98 -0.78
CA HIS A 10 10.83 0.76 -0.04
C HIS A 10 11.13 1.02 1.44
N PHE A 11 10.07 1.15 2.22
CA PHE A 11 10.16 1.39 3.66
C PHE A 11 9.92 0.09 4.40
N THR A 12 10.85 -0.31 5.25
CA THR A 12 10.73 -1.50 6.13
C THR A 12 10.74 -1.13 7.61
N ASP A 13 11.05 0.12 7.94
CA ASP A 13 10.92 0.69 9.29
C ASP A 13 9.68 1.60 9.36
N PHE A 14 8.87 1.43 10.41
CA PHE A 14 7.64 2.19 10.57
C PHE A 14 7.89 3.70 10.75
N ARG A 15 8.98 4.12 11.41
CA ARG A 15 9.26 5.55 11.63
C ARG A 15 9.70 6.23 10.34
N GLU A 16 10.47 5.52 9.53
CA GLU A 16 10.83 5.97 8.18
C GLU A 16 9.59 6.07 7.29
N PHE A 17 8.73 5.05 7.32
CA PHE A 17 7.44 5.08 6.62
C PHE A 17 6.56 6.26 7.06
N GLU A 18 6.43 6.51 8.36
CA GLU A 18 5.62 7.62 8.87
C GLU A 18 6.21 8.99 8.50
N THR A 19 7.54 9.12 8.52
CA THR A 19 8.21 10.40 8.26
C THR A 19 8.39 10.66 6.78
N GLU A 20 9.07 9.77 6.08
CA GLU A 20 9.40 9.95 4.67
C GLU A 20 8.22 9.57 3.77
N GLY A 21 7.53 8.47 4.08
CA GLY A 21 6.37 8.01 3.30
C GLY A 21 5.17 8.94 3.43
N LEU A 22 4.68 9.17 4.65
CA LEU A 22 3.46 9.94 4.91
C LEU A 22 3.72 11.45 5.03
N LYS A 23 4.56 11.89 5.98
CA LYS A 23 4.74 13.33 6.26
C LYS A 23 5.45 14.08 5.12
N ASN A 24 6.46 13.48 4.51
CA ASN A 24 7.23 14.08 3.42
C ASN A 24 6.72 13.71 2.03
N LYS A 25 5.55 13.06 1.93
CA LYS A 25 4.91 12.65 0.66
C LYS A 25 5.77 11.73 -0.20
N GLY A 26 6.48 10.77 0.39
CA GLY A 26 7.18 9.71 -0.35
C GLY A 26 6.21 8.75 -1.03
N ILE A 27 5.04 8.52 -0.44
CA ILE A 27 3.95 7.74 -1.07
C ILE A 27 3.31 8.58 -2.18
N ASP A 28 2.95 9.82 -1.85
CA ASP A 28 2.28 10.78 -2.75
C ASP A 28 0.98 10.21 -3.34
N PHE A 29 0.18 9.51 -2.53
CA PHE A 29 -1.09 8.90 -2.95
C PHE A 29 -2.19 9.23 -1.94
N PRO A 30 -2.78 10.44 -2.02
CA PRO A 30 -3.68 10.97 -1.01
C PRO A 30 -4.89 10.08 -0.70
N GLU A 31 -5.50 9.46 -1.70
CA GLU A 31 -6.68 8.61 -1.52
C GLU A 31 -6.33 7.35 -0.71
N LEU A 32 -5.16 6.76 -0.98
CA LEU A 32 -4.67 5.60 -0.25
C LEU A 32 -4.19 5.97 1.15
N GLU A 33 -3.53 7.12 1.30
CA GLU A 33 -3.13 7.66 2.61
C GLU A 33 -4.33 7.94 3.51
N GLN A 34 -5.44 8.45 2.94
CA GLN A 34 -6.68 8.66 3.68
C GLN A 34 -7.29 7.33 4.15
N VAL A 35 -7.38 6.33 3.28
CA VAL A 35 -7.86 4.99 3.67
C VAL A 35 -6.98 4.38 4.75
N LEU A 36 -5.65 4.49 4.61
CA LEU A 36 -4.71 4.02 5.61
C LEU A 36 -4.98 4.67 6.97
N SER A 37 -5.21 5.98 6.98
CA SER A 37 -5.53 6.74 8.19
C SER A 37 -6.86 6.28 8.81
N ASP A 38 -7.89 6.08 7.98
CA ASP A 38 -9.24 5.74 8.42
C ASP A 38 -9.37 4.28 8.89
N TYR A 39 -8.66 3.33 8.26
CA TYR A 39 -8.85 1.90 8.49
C TYR A 39 -7.77 1.22 9.33
N ILE A 40 -6.51 1.64 9.19
CA ILE A 40 -5.37 0.89 9.76
C ILE A 40 -4.76 1.66 10.93
N LEU A 41 -4.53 2.97 10.78
CA LEU A 41 -3.97 3.79 11.87
C LEU A 41 -4.97 4.10 12.98
N SER A 42 -6.25 3.86 12.73
CA SER A 42 -7.36 4.01 13.67
C SER A 42 -7.62 2.76 14.53
N GLN A 43 -7.08 1.59 14.13
CA GLN A 43 -7.21 0.35 14.91
C GLN A 43 -6.26 0.37 16.11
N ASP A 44 -6.57 -0.42 17.13
CA ASP A 44 -5.66 -0.61 18.26
C ASP A 44 -4.33 -1.16 17.74
N ARG A 45 -3.27 -0.37 17.93
CA ARG A 45 -1.93 -0.62 17.37
C ARG A 45 -1.22 -1.82 17.97
N ASP A 46 -1.83 -2.47 18.96
CA ASP A 46 -1.18 -3.52 19.74
C ASP A 46 -1.10 -4.85 18.96
N THR A 47 -1.90 -5.04 17.90
CA THR A 47 -1.96 -6.30 17.13
C THR A 47 -1.45 -6.19 15.70
N LEU A 48 -1.34 -4.97 15.15
CA LEU A 48 -0.89 -4.72 13.78
C LEU A 48 0.56 -4.28 13.74
N ILE A 49 1.41 -5.13 13.18
CA ILE A 49 2.85 -4.89 13.01
C ILE A 49 3.09 -4.44 11.58
N PHE A 50 3.58 -3.21 11.39
CA PHE A 50 4.04 -2.75 10.07
C PHE A 50 5.18 -3.64 9.57
N LYS A 51 5.04 -4.14 8.33
CA LYS A 51 6.05 -4.98 7.67
C LYS A 51 6.82 -4.17 6.64
N GLU A 52 6.10 -3.59 5.69
CA GLU A 52 6.70 -2.78 4.64
C GLU A 52 5.70 -1.90 3.90
N CYS A 53 6.24 -0.88 3.22
CA CYS A 53 5.56 -0.12 2.19
C CYS A 53 6.46 -0.03 0.96
N ILE A 54 5.95 -0.44 -0.19
CA ILE A 54 6.63 -0.37 -1.47
C ILE A 54 5.90 0.63 -2.36
N VAL A 55 6.64 1.59 -2.90
CA VAL A 55 6.17 2.56 -3.89
C VAL A 55 6.94 2.31 -5.17
N GLN A 56 6.22 2.06 -6.25
CA GLN A 56 6.78 1.76 -7.56
C GLN A 56 6.19 2.69 -8.63
N MET A 57 6.95 2.88 -9.69
CA MET A 57 6.52 3.57 -10.89
C MET A 57 6.63 2.63 -12.07
N LYS A 58 5.57 2.52 -12.85
CA LYS A 58 5.52 1.69 -14.06
C LYS A 58 5.14 2.54 -15.25
N GLN A 59 5.98 2.50 -16.28
CA GLN A 59 5.66 3.14 -17.55
C GLN A 59 4.61 2.33 -18.32
N ARG A 60 3.58 3.00 -18.82
CA ARG A 60 2.56 2.44 -19.71
C ARG A 60 2.31 3.39 -20.88
N SER A 61 1.59 2.91 -21.89
CA SER A 61 1.26 3.70 -23.09
C SER A 61 0.38 4.92 -22.80
N ASP A 62 -0.35 4.88 -21.70
CA ASP A 62 -1.30 5.89 -21.21
C ASP A 62 -0.74 6.77 -20.08
N GLY A 63 0.54 6.60 -19.73
CA GLY A 63 1.24 7.44 -18.76
C GLY A 63 2.06 6.64 -17.74
N GLU A 64 2.56 7.37 -16.75
CA GLU A 64 3.27 6.80 -15.60
C GLU A 64 2.26 6.37 -14.54
N ILE A 65 2.30 5.09 -14.17
CA ILE A 65 1.42 4.54 -13.14
C ILE A 65 2.23 4.35 -11.86
N ARG A 66 1.84 5.09 -10.83
CA ARG A 66 2.34 4.91 -9.48
C ARG A 66 1.56 3.80 -8.79
N THR A 67 2.25 2.79 -8.29
CA THR A 67 1.66 1.72 -7.48
C THR A 67 2.21 1.79 -6.06
N VAL A 68 1.33 1.55 -5.10
CA VAL A 68 1.67 1.53 -3.68
C VAL A 68 1.12 0.24 -3.09
N LYS A 69 1.93 -0.43 -2.29
CA LYS A 69 1.52 -1.58 -1.49
C LYS A 69 2.07 -1.44 -0.08
N ILE A 70 1.19 -1.52 0.90
CA ILE A 70 1.51 -1.44 2.32
C ILE A 70 1.06 -2.74 2.96
N VAL A 71 1.93 -3.35 3.78
CA VAL A 71 1.69 -4.62 4.44
C VAL A 71 1.82 -4.46 5.94
N TYR A 72 0.79 -4.91 6.66
CA TYR A 72 0.78 -5.07 8.10
C TYR A 72 0.54 -6.54 8.41
N GLN A 73 1.28 -7.08 9.36
CA GLN A 73 0.99 -8.39 9.92
C GLN A 73 0.03 -8.22 11.09
N ASP A 74 -1.05 -8.98 11.09
CA ASP A 74 -1.95 -9.14 12.22
C ASP A 74 -1.56 -10.41 12.98
N ASP A 75 -0.99 -10.23 14.17
CA ASP A 75 -0.51 -11.33 15.02
C ASP A 75 -1.65 -12.20 15.57
N ASP A 76 -2.84 -11.62 15.79
CA ASP A 76 -3.99 -12.34 16.33
C ASP A 76 -4.66 -13.20 15.25
N MET A 77 -4.77 -12.68 14.03
CA MET A 77 -5.39 -13.38 12.91
C MET A 77 -4.41 -14.23 12.09
N ASN A 78 -3.11 -14.18 12.41
CA ASN A 78 -2.04 -14.86 11.67
C ASN A 78 -2.14 -14.61 10.16
N SER A 79 -2.33 -13.33 9.81
CA SER A 79 -2.63 -12.90 8.45
C SER A 79 -1.88 -11.60 8.12
N ASP A 80 -1.51 -11.42 6.86
CA ASP A 80 -1.02 -10.15 6.35
C ASP A 80 -2.19 -9.33 5.81
N ILE A 81 -2.44 -8.17 6.40
CA ILE A 81 -3.35 -7.16 5.88
C ILE A 81 -2.58 -6.30 4.87
N ARG A 82 -3.08 -6.22 3.65
CA ARG A 82 -2.43 -5.48 2.56
C ARG A 82 -3.37 -4.40 2.07
N LEU A 83 -2.90 -3.15 2.10
CA LEU A 83 -3.53 -2.03 1.42
C LEU A 83 -2.72 -1.71 0.18
N TRP A 84 -3.35 -1.76 -0.99
CA TRP A 84 -2.64 -1.50 -2.23
C TRP A 84 -3.52 -0.76 -3.24
N GLY A 85 -2.86 -0.04 -4.15
CA GLY A 85 -3.55 0.71 -5.18
C GLY A 85 -2.62 1.18 -6.27
N ALA A 86 -3.23 1.68 -7.34
CA ALA A 86 -2.57 2.24 -8.49
C ALA A 86 -3.23 3.55 -8.88
N ARG A 87 -2.42 4.55 -9.22
CA ARG A 87 -2.88 5.86 -9.71
C ARG A 87 -2.05 6.26 -10.91
N ASN A 88 -2.67 6.93 -11.87
CA ASN A 88 -1.93 7.64 -12.91
C ASN A 88 -1.28 8.90 -12.31
N ASP A 89 0.04 8.97 -12.39
CA ASP A 89 0.84 10.00 -11.74
C ASP A 89 0.70 11.37 -12.42
N GLN A 90 0.30 11.39 -13.70
CA GLN A 90 0.17 12.62 -14.48
C GLN A 90 -1.16 13.32 -14.27
N ASN A 91 -2.27 12.57 -14.21
CA ASN A 91 -3.62 13.12 -14.12
C ASN A 91 -4.29 12.91 -12.74
N GLY A 92 -3.67 12.13 -11.84
CA GLY A 92 -4.19 11.83 -10.51
C GLY A 92 -5.34 10.81 -10.49
N GLU A 93 -5.67 10.19 -11.62
CA GLU A 93 -6.75 9.21 -11.72
C GLU A 93 -6.41 7.94 -10.95
N VAL A 94 -7.24 7.59 -9.97
CA VAL A 94 -7.11 6.33 -9.22
C VAL A 94 -7.64 5.18 -10.07
N LEU A 95 -6.77 4.23 -10.40
CA LEU A 95 -7.09 3.09 -11.26
C LEU A 95 -7.63 1.89 -10.48
N ASN A 96 -7.06 1.64 -9.31
CA ASN A 96 -7.55 0.63 -8.38
C ASN A 96 -7.10 0.98 -6.95
N MET A 97 -7.88 0.49 -5.98
CA MET A 97 -7.51 0.53 -4.58
C MET A 97 -8.25 -0.59 -3.87
N ASN A 98 -7.51 -1.44 -3.17
CA ASN A 98 -8.05 -2.61 -2.50
C ASN A 98 -7.39 -2.81 -1.15
N VAL A 99 -8.15 -3.38 -0.23
CA VAL A 99 -7.64 -3.93 1.02
C VAL A 99 -7.96 -5.41 1.04
N ASP A 100 -6.96 -6.23 1.37
CA ASP A 100 -7.14 -7.66 1.51
C ASP A 100 -6.41 -8.19 2.75
N ALA A 101 -6.76 -9.40 3.17
CA ALA A 101 -6.07 -10.14 4.21
C ALA A 101 -5.68 -11.51 3.67
N VAL A 102 -4.41 -11.88 3.84
CA VAL A 102 -3.84 -13.14 3.38
C VAL A 102 -3.43 -13.97 4.58
N ASN A 103 -3.95 -15.19 4.68
CA ASN A 103 -3.54 -16.09 5.75
C ASN A 103 -2.08 -16.51 5.56
N LEU A 104 -1.26 -16.39 6.61
CA LEU A 104 0.18 -16.68 6.52
C LEU A 104 0.53 -18.15 6.37
N VAL A 105 -0.41 -19.07 6.66
CA VAL A 105 -0.19 -20.52 6.57
C VAL A 105 -0.64 -21.07 5.22
N THR A 106 -1.82 -20.66 4.76
CA THR A 106 -2.38 -21.16 3.49
C THR A 106 -1.99 -20.32 2.29
N GLU A 107 -1.49 -19.10 2.50
CA GLU A 107 -1.23 -18.08 1.47
C GLU A 107 -2.49 -17.66 0.68
N GLU A 108 -3.67 -18.01 1.18
CA GLU A 108 -4.94 -17.68 0.55
C GLU A 108 -5.46 -16.32 1.03
N VAL A 109 -6.07 -15.58 0.10
CA VAL A 109 -6.83 -14.37 0.41
C VAL A 109 -8.10 -14.78 1.13
N VAL A 110 -8.19 -14.47 2.43
CA VAL A 110 -9.36 -14.78 3.27
C VAL A 110 -10.38 -13.65 3.30
N TYR A 111 -9.95 -12.46 2.89
CA TYR A 111 -10.79 -11.27 2.76
C TYR A 111 -10.23 -10.37 1.66
N GLU A 112 -11.09 -9.81 0.83
CA GLU A 112 -10.73 -8.78 -0.14
C GLU A 112 -11.90 -7.80 -0.28
N ARG A 113 -11.57 -6.52 -0.36
CA ARG A 113 -12.53 -5.46 -0.59
C ARG A 113 -11.95 -4.40 -1.51
N SER A 114 -12.70 -4.10 -2.57
CA SER A 114 -12.45 -2.93 -3.41
C SER A 114 -12.96 -1.66 -2.75
N LEU A 115 -12.16 -0.61 -2.86
CA LEU A 115 -12.39 0.68 -2.18
C LEU A 115 -12.84 1.79 -3.12
N ILE A 116 -12.81 1.55 -4.43
CA ILE A 116 -13.29 2.47 -5.49
C ILE A 116 -14.12 1.75 -6.53
#